data_AF-A0A0M0FBZ1-F1
#
_entry.id   AF-A0A0M0FBZ1-F1
#
_cell.length_a   1.000
_cell.length_b   1.000
_cell.length_c   1.000
_cell.angle_alpha   90.00
_cell.angle_beta   90.00
_cell.angle_gamma   90.00
#
_symmetry.space_group_name_H-M   'P 1'
#
loop_
_entity.id
_entity.type
_entity.pdbx_description
1 polymer ?
#
loop_
_entity_poly.entity_id
_entity_poly.type
_entity_poly.pdbx_seq_one_letter_code
_entity_poly.pdbx_strand_id
1 'polypeptide(L)'
;MSGAVVGTAAPASAVPATIPLTITNDSGKGPIYLYVLGERDGVAGWADAGGTFHPWPGGVGPVPVPAPDASIAGPGPGQSVTIQLPKLSGRVYYSYGQKMTFQIVLDGRLVQPAVQNDSDPNRNILFNWTEYTLNDNGLWINSTQVDHWSAPYQVGVKRADGQVLSTGMLKPNGYEAFYTALESAGWGGLVQRAPDGSRLRALNPSHGIDVGKISSASIDSYVTEVWNSYRTRDMVITPFSHEPGTQFRGRVDGDWFRFRNGSGQEVAAFKKPDASSVYGCHKDLQAPNDHVVGPIARTLCAALVRTTALSNPNQPDASNAGFYQDARTNVYAKLAHQQMANGKAYAFAFDDVGAHESLVHDGNPQAAYIKLDPFTGTATPLGDGGGGTEQPNPGGGLPTGTGTIRAGTALCLDVPWADPTDTNQVQLATCSGNAAQQWTRGSDGTVRALGKCLDVARSGTADGTVVWIYTCNGTGAQKWVYDSGTQALRNPQSGKCLDAQGGAPLHDGQKVQLWTCNQTEAQRWSF
;
A
#
# COMPACT_ATOMS: atom_id res chain seq x y z
N MET A 1 36.03 -39.13 -8.41
CA MET A 1 35.99 -37.77 -7.81
C MET A 1 35.58 -36.82 -8.91
N SER A 2 34.33 -36.35 -8.92
CA SER A 2 33.85 -35.34 -9.87
C SER A 2 33.49 -34.12 -9.03
N GLY A 3 34.34 -33.09 -9.10
CA GLY A 3 34.17 -31.86 -8.34
C GLY A 3 33.03 -31.03 -8.92
N ALA A 4 32.00 -30.79 -8.11
CA ALA A 4 30.98 -29.82 -8.42
C ALA A 4 31.60 -28.41 -8.34
N VAL A 5 31.61 -27.70 -9.47
CA VAL A 5 31.94 -26.28 -9.53
C VAL A 5 30.77 -25.53 -8.91
N VAL A 6 30.96 -25.00 -7.70
CA VAL A 6 30.04 -24.05 -7.08
C VAL A 6 30.16 -22.75 -7.88
N GLY A 7 29.14 -22.43 -8.68
CA GLY A 7 29.03 -21.14 -9.35
C GLY A 7 28.99 -20.03 -8.30
N THR A 8 29.99 -19.17 -8.29
CA THR A 8 30.01 -17.95 -7.50
C THR A 8 28.85 -17.06 -7.96
N ALA A 9 27.95 -16.69 -7.05
CA ALA A 9 26.91 -15.70 -7.32
C ALA A 9 27.58 -14.41 -7.84
N ALA A 10 27.05 -13.85 -8.93
CA ALA A 10 27.49 -12.57 -9.44
C ALA A 10 27.35 -11.50 -8.33
N PRO A 11 28.33 -10.60 -8.14
CA PRO A 11 28.20 -9.51 -7.18
C PRO A 11 26.98 -8.65 -7.56
N ALA A 12 26.23 -8.19 -6.56
CA ALA A 12 25.14 -7.25 -6.77
C ALA A 12 25.68 -6.01 -7.51
N SER A 13 25.11 -5.70 -8.67
CA SER A 13 25.49 -4.50 -9.43
C SER A 13 25.17 -3.27 -8.59
N ALA A 14 26.09 -2.31 -8.53
CA ALA A 14 25.84 -1.03 -7.88
C ALA A 14 24.68 -0.30 -8.57
N VAL A 15 23.84 0.38 -7.80
CA VAL A 15 22.74 1.21 -8.33
C VAL A 15 23.35 2.32 -9.20
N PRO A 16 22.92 2.47 -10.47
CA PRO A 16 23.50 3.44 -11.40
C PRO A 16 23.23 4.89 -10.95
N ALA A 17 23.97 5.84 -11.52
CA ALA A 17 23.80 7.27 -11.21
C ALA A 17 22.40 7.80 -11.56
N THR A 18 21.78 7.23 -12.58
CA THR A 18 20.38 7.45 -12.96
C THR A 18 19.73 6.11 -13.35
N ILE A 19 18.41 6.03 -13.21
CA ILE A 19 17.57 4.97 -13.81
C ILE A 19 16.52 5.60 -14.73
N PRO A 20 16.07 4.91 -15.79
CA PRO A 20 14.99 5.42 -16.63
C PRO A 20 13.67 5.49 -15.83
N LEU A 21 13.00 6.63 -15.87
CA LEU A 21 11.64 6.83 -15.39
C LEU A 21 10.72 7.04 -16.59
N THR A 22 9.83 6.08 -16.84
CA THR A 22 8.81 6.21 -17.88
C THR A 22 7.52 6.77 -17.29
N ILE A 23 7.05 7.88 -17.84
CA ILE A 23 5.77 8.50 -17.50
C ILE A 23 4.79 8.23 -18.64
N THR A 24 3.62 7.67 -18.33
CA THR A 24 2.54 7.39 -19.29
C THR A 24 1.30 8.22 -18.95
N ASN A 25 0.67 8.81 -19.97
CA ASN A 25 -0.54 9.63 -19.78
C ASN A 25 -1.81 8.92 -20.29
N ASP A 26 -2.52 8.27 -19.37
CA ASP A 26 -3.84 7.67 -19.61
C ASP A 26 -4.98 8.56 -19.10
N SER A 27 -4.66 9.77 -18.64
CA SER A 27 -5.62 10.68 -18.01
C SER A 27 -6.65 11.29 -18.96
N GLY A 28 -6.34 11.29 -20.27
CA GLY A 28 -7.09 12.01 -21.29
C GLY A 28 -6.90 13.54 -21.24
N LYS A 29 -6.01 14.08 -20.41
CA LYS A 29 -5.76 15.51 -20.25
C LYS A 29 -4.34 15.90 -20.70
N GLY A 30 -4.16 17.18 -21.04
CA GLY A 30 -2.87 17.76 -21.41
C GLY A 30 -3.00 19.25 -21.75
N PRO A 31 -1.89 19.97 -21.99
CA PRO A 31 -0.50 19.52 -21.89
C PRO A 31 -0.09 19.13 -20.46
N ILE A 32 0.94 18.30 -20.33
CA ILE A 32 1.53 17.88 -19.04
C ILE A 32 2.87 18.59 -18.84
N TYR A 33 3.11 19.09 -17.63
CA TYR A 33 4.41 19.59 -17.21
C TYR A 33 4.93 18.76 -16.04
N LEU A 34 6.17 18.28 -16.14
CA LEU A 34 6.84 17.47 -15.14
C LEU A 34 7.92 18.28 -14.43
N TYR A 35 8.22 17.97 -13.17
CA TYR A 35 9.32 18.59 -12.41
C TYR A 35 9.96 17.54 -11.51
N VAL A 36 11.29 17.38 -11.56
CA VAL A 36 12.04 16.53 -10.64
C VAL A 36 12.77 17.43 -9.66
N LEU A 37 12.24 17.57 -8.44
CA LEU A 37 12.70 18.55 -7.45
C LEU A 37 13.15 17.85 -6.18
N GLY A 38 14.25 18.29 -5.57
CA GLY A 38 14.64 17.78 -4.25
C GLY A 38 16.08 18.06 -3.89
N GLU A 39 16.67 17.18 -3.11
CA GLU A 39 17.99 17.34 -2.52
C GLU A 39 18.95 16.23 -2.96
N ARG A 40 20.17 16.62 -3.29
CA ARG A 40 21.29 15.74 -3.58
C ARG A 40 22.51 16.24 -2.82
N ASP A 41 23.14 15.37 -2.05
CA ASP A 41 24.37 15.66 -1.30
C ASP A 41 24.27 16.91 -0.41
N GLY A 42 23.10 17.14 0.22
CA GLY A 42 22.84 18.31 1.07
C GLY A 42 22.47 19.59 0.30
N VAL A 43 22.36 19.53 -1.02
CA VAL A 43 22.05 20.68 -1.88
C VAL A 43 20.68 20.52 -2.51
N ALA A 44 19.80 21.50 -2.32
CA ALA A 44 18.49 21.53 -2.95
C ALA A 44 18.56 22.05 -4.40
N GLY A 45 17.74 21.47 -5.28
CA GLY A 45 17.72 21.79 -6.70
C GLY A 45 16.66 21.04 -7.48
N TRP A 46 16.90 20.92 -8.78
CA TRP A 46 16.05 20.19 -9.71
C TRP A 46 16.89 19.37 -10.69
N ALA A 47 16.29 18.35 -11.31
CA ALA A 47 16.92 17.58 -12.36
C ALA A 47 16.21 17.77 -13.70
N ASP A 48 16.99 17.91 -14.78
CA ASP A 48 16.45 17.95 -16.14
C ASP A 48 16.09 16.56 -16.68
N ALA A 49 15.55 16.49 -17.91
CA ALA A 49 15.14 15.23 -18.53
C ALA A 49 16.30 14.22 -18.70
N GLY A 50 17.55 14.71 -18.79
CA GLY A 50 18.75 13.89 -18.87
C GLY A 50 19.27 13.42 -17.51
N GLY A 51 18.64 13.85 -16.41
CA GLY A 51 19.05 13.53 -15.04
C GLY A 51 20.18 14.41 -14.51
N THR A 52 20.53 15.48 -15.23
CA THR A 52 21.53 16.45 -14.75
C THR A 52 20.93 17.27 -13.62
N PHE A 53 21.63 17.32 -12.49
CA PHE A 53 21.20 18.08 -11.33
C PHE A 53 21.63 19.55 -11.43
N HIS A 54 20.70 20.46 -11.14
CA HIS A 54 20.87 21.91 -11.16
C HIS A 54 20.51 22.47 -9.77
N PRO A 55 21.47 23.00 -9.00
CA PRO A 55 21.18 23.57 -7.69
C PRO A 55 20.30 24.81 -7.82
N TRP A 56 19.45 25.07 -6.83
CA TRP A 56 18.73 26.33 -6.77
C TRP A 56 19.69 27.50 -6.57
N PRO A 57 19.38 28.70 -7.10
CA PRO A 57 20.14 29.90 -6.80
C PRO A 57 20.24 30.16 -5.29
N GLY A 58 21.47 30.27 -4.76
CA GLY A 58 21.73 30.65 -3.37
C GLY A 58 21.73 32.17 -3.15
N GLY A 59 21.75 32.61 -1.88
CA GLY A 59 21.90 34.04 -1.53
C GLY A 59 20.64 34.89 -1.74
N VAL A 60 19.49 34.26 -1.91
CA VAL A 60 18.18 34.90 -1.97
C VAL A 60 17.83 35.47 -0.58
N GLY A 61 17.12 36.58 -0.44
CA GLY A 61 16.80 37.11 0.91
C GLY A 61 15.86 36.19 1.74
N PRO A 62 15.44 36.63 2.94
CA PRO A 62 14.38 35.96 3.71
C PRO A 62 13.00 36.03 3.02
N VAL A 63 12.86 36.89 2.01
CA VAL A 63 11.66 36.98 1.17
C VAL A 63 11.78 35.93 0.06
N PRO A 64 10.84 34.98 -0.05
CA PRO A 64 10.86 34.00 -1.13
C PRO A 64 10.84 34.69 -2.51
N VAL A 65 11.68 34.24 -3.43
CA VAL A 65 11.69 34.71 -4.83
C VAL A 65 11.27 33.59 -5.77
N PRO A 66 10.77 33.90 -6.98
CA PRO A 66 10.43 32.87 -7.96
C PRO A 66 11.61 31.97 -8.29
N ALA A 67 11.37 30.65 -8.29
CA ALA A 67 12.32 29.68 -8.80
C ALA A 67 12.46 29.79 -10.34
N PRO A 68 13.61 29.44 -10.93
CA PRO A 68 13.70 29.30 -12.38
C PRO A 68 12.76 28.18 -12.87
N ASP A 69 12.36 28.26 -14.14
CA ASP A 69 11.49 27.28 -14.76
C ASP A 69 12.20 25.92 -14.92
N ALA A 70 11.86 24.99 -14.03
CA ALA A 70 12.38 23.62 -14.01
C ALA A 70 11.45 22.62 -14.72
N SER A 71 10.49 23.10 -15.53
CA SER A 71 9.52 22.21 -16.19
C SER A 71 10.16 21.38 -17.31
N ILE A 72 9.79 20.11 -17.36
CA ILE A 72 10.03 19.19 -18.46
C ILE A 72 8.69 18.94 -19.17
N ALA A 73 8.71 18.90 -20.50
CA ALA A 73 7.51 18.55 -21.26
C ALA A 73 7.10 17.10 -20.97
N GLY A 74 5.87 16.90 -20.50
CA GLY A 74 5.31 15.59 -20.26
C GLY A 74 4.64 14.96 -21.50
N PRO A 75 4.14 13.72 -21.37
CA PRO A 75 3.54 13.01 -22.49
C PRO A 75 2.13 13.52 -22.83
N GLY A 76 1.82 13.53 -24.14
CA GLY A 76 0.46 13.76 -24.62
C GLY A 76 -0.50 12.60 -24.26
N PRO A 77 -1.82 12.76 -24.42
CA PRO A 77 -2.78 11.69 -24.14
C PRO A 77 -2.48 10.41 -24.93
N GLY A 78 -2.45 9.27 -24.23
CA GLY A 78 -2.14 7.95 -24.79
C GLY A 78 -0.67 7.76 -25.17
N GLN A 79 0.22 8.66 -24.75
CA GLN A 79 1.65 8.59 -25.03
C GLN A 79 2.46 8.38 -23.74
N SER A 80 3.73 8.04 -23.94
CA SER A 80 4.71 7.96 -22.87
C SER A 80 5.95 8.79 -23.19
N VAL A 81 6.62 9.27 -22.15
CA VAL A 81 7.95 9.89 -22.23
C VAL A 81 8.85 9.21 -21.22
N THR A 82 10.16 9.15 -21.49
CA THR A 82 11.14 8.64 -20.53
C THR A 82 12.15 9.74 -20.21
N ILE A 83 12.38 9.98 -18.93
CA ILE A 83 13.42 10.85 -18.39
C ILE A 83 14.39 10.02 -17.54
N GLN A 84 15.56 10.57 -17.21
CA GLN A 84 16.51 9.94 -16.31
C GLN A 84 16.28 10.42 -14.87
N LEU A 85 15.96 9.48 -13.97
CA LEU A 85 15.77 9.74 -12.55
C LEU A 85 17.11 9.60 -11.82
N PRO A 86 17.71 10.69 -11.31
CA PRO A 86 19.03 10.63 -10.67
C PRO A 86 18.94 10.18 -9.22
N LYS A 87 20.10 9.82 -8.64
CA LYS A 87 20.25 9.71 -7.18
C LYS A 87 19.94 11.05 -6.54
N LEU A 88 18.79 11.11 -5.85
CA LEU A 88 18.17 12.31 -5.28
C LEU A 88 17.06 11.85 -4.32
N SER A 89 16.80 12.65 -3.29
CA SER A 89 15.61 12.54 -2.43
C SER A 89 14.68 13.72 -2.68
N GLY A 90 13.43 13.46 -3.05
CA GLY A 90 12.51 14.54 -3.39
C GLY A 90 11.22 14.09 -4.03
N ARG A 91 10.72 14.88 -4.98
CA ARG A 91 9.41 14.74 -5.59
C ARG A 91 9.49 14.81 -7.11
N VAL A 92 8.68 13.99 -7.77
CA VAL A 92 8.33 14.19 -9.18
C VAL A 92 6.91 14.77 -9.24
N TYR A 93 6.82 16.06 -9.52
CA TYR A 93 5.55 16.75 -9.73
C TYR A 93 5.07 16.58 -11.16
N TYR A 94 3.75 16.58 -11.33
CA TYR A 94 3.12 16.76 -12.64
C TYR A 94 1.90 17.67 -12.53
N SER A 95 1.71 18.54 -13.53
CA SER A 95 0.55 19.43 -13.63
C SER A 95 -0.10 19.39 -15.01
N TYR A 96 -1.40 19.68 -15.04
CA TYR A 96 -2.22 19.69 -16.25
C TYR A 96 -2.52 21.12 -16.70
N GLY A 97 -2.28 21.40 -17.98
CA GLY A 97 -2.66 22.66 -18.65
C GLY A 97 -1.78 23.85 -18.29
N GLN A 98 -1.41 24.00 -17.01
CA GLN A 98 -0.64 25.13 -16.48
C GLN A 98 0.65 24.65 -15.81
N LYS A 99 1.71 25.45 -15.94
CA LYS A 99 2.95 25.25 -15.18
C LYS A 99 2.75 25.61 -13.72
N MET A 100 3.40 24.88 -12.83
CA MET A 100 3.44 25.20 -11.40
C MET A 100 4.37 26.38 -11.14
N THR A 101 4.09 27.12 -10.08
CA THR A 101 4.91 28.23 -9.57
C THR A 101 5.59 27.79 -8.29
N PHE A 102 6.91 27.87 -8.27
CA PHE A 102 7.73 27.56 -7.10
C PHE A 102 8.49 28.79 -6.62
N GLN A 103 8.80 28.82 -5.33
CA GLN A 103 9.62 29.87 -4.72
C GLN A 103 10.82 29.26 -4.00
N ILE A 104 11.90 30.03 -3.90
CA ILE A 104 13.14 29.67 -3.20
C ILE A 104 13.48 30.73 -2.14
N VAL A 105 14.13 30.29 -1.05
CA VAL A 105 14.55 31.14 0.09
C VAL A 105 16.07 31.13 0.29
N LEU A 106 16.55 31.87 1.29
CA LEU A 106 17.97 32.22 1.50
C LEU A 106 18.99 31.09 1.46
N ASP A 107 18.63 29.94 1.99
CA ASP A 107 19.47 28.75 2.02
C ASP A 107 19.35 27.89 0.74
N GLY A 108 18.73 28.43 -0.31
CA GLY A 108 18.49 27.72 -1.57
C GLY A 108 17.40 26.66 -1.46
N ARG A 109 16.62 26.62 -0.35
CA ARG A 109 15.53 25.66 -0.21
C ARG A 109 14.31 26.06 -1.02
N LEU A 110 13.61 25.03 -1.50
CA LEU A 110 12.31 25.15 -2.15
C LEU A 110 11.21 25.37 -1.12
N VAL A 111 10.34 26.36 -1.35
CA VAL A 111 9.05 26.49 -0.66
C VAL A 111 8.07 25.51 -1.30
N GLN A 112 7.62 24.52 -0.52
CA GLN A 112 6.65 23.51 -0.99
C GLN A 112 5.27 24.17 -1.21
N PRO A 113 4.50 23.75 -2.22
CA PRO A 113 3.12 24.22 -2.40
C PRO A 113 2.27 23.99 -1.16
N ALA A 114 1.50 25.00 -0.75
CA ALA A 114 0.65 25.00 0.43
C ALA A 114 -0.79 25.41 0.06
N VAL A 115 -1.42 24.59 -0.80
CA VAL A 115 -2.72 24.87 -1.44
C VAL A 115 -3.92 24.91 -0.51
N GLN A 116 -3.76 24.56 0.77
CA GLN A 116 -4.73 24.89 1.81
C GLN A 116 -4.92 26.42 1.95
N ASN A 117 -3.88 27.20 1.65
CA ASN A 117 -3.94 28.65 1.62
C ASN A 117 -4.60 29.12 0.32
N ASP A 118 -5.60 30.01 0.43
CA ASP A 118 -6.31 30.56 -0.74
C ASP A 118 -5.41 31.43 -1.64
N SER A 119 -4.32 31.97 -1.10
CA SER A 119 -3.34 32.80 -1.81
C SER A 119 -2.19 32.02 -2.45
N ASP A 120 -2.12 30.69 -2.27
CA ASP A 120 -1.06 29.90 -2.90
C ASP A 120 -1.15 30.00 -4.44
N PRO A 121 -0.03 30.29 -5.15
CA PRO A 121 -0.07 30.49 -6.60
C PRO A 121 -0.47 29.22 -7.37
N ASN A 122 -0.35 28.04 -6.75
CA ASN A 122 -0.74 26.76 -7.33
C ASN A 122 -2.17 26.34 -6.96
N ARG A 123 -2.92 27.16 -6.19
CA ARG A 123 -4.26 26.83 -5.69
C ARG A 123 -5.21 26.37 -6.79
N ASN A 124 -5.21 27.05 -7.94
CA ASN A 124 -6.13 26.78 -9.06
C ASN A 124 -5.55 25.85 -10.14
N ILE A 125 -4.36 25.29 -9.92
CA ILE A 125 -3.69 24.38 -10.87
C ILE A 125 -4.07 22.95 -10.51
N LEU A 126 -4.39 22.11 -11.49
CA LEU A 126 -4.54 20.66 -11.26
C LEU A 126 -3.16 20.00 -11.33
N PHE A 127 -2.69 19.46 -10.21
CA PHE A 127 -1.38 18.83 -10.10
C PHE A 127 -1.36 17.75 -9.01
N ASN A 128 -0.33 16.92 -9.05
CA ASN A 128 0.02 16.01 -7.96
C ASN A 128 1.54 15.76 -7.96
N TRP A 129 2.03 14.94 -7.04
CA TRP A 129 3.42 14.48 -7.01
C TRP A 129 3.53 13.06 -6.47
N THR A 130 4.60 12.37 -6.85
CA THR A 130 5.15 11.21 -6.13
C THR A 130 6.37 11.64 -5.34
N GLU A 131 6.60 11.03 -4.18
CA GLU A 131 7.85 11.15 -3.42
C GLU A 131 8.75 9.97 -3.74
N TYR A 132 10.05 10.24 -3.91
CA TYR A 132 11.03 9.19 -4.15
C TYR A 132 12.35 9.47 -3.47
N THR A 133 13.10 8.39 -3.25
CA THR A 133 14.52 8.44 -2.94
C THR A 133 15.21 7.38 -3.77
N LEU A 134 16.16 7.81 -4.61
CA LEU A 134 17.12 6.93 -5.26
C LEU A 134 18.49 7.17 -4.64
N ASN A 135 19.12 6.12 -4.11
CA ASN A 135 20.46 6.16 -3.56
C ASN A 135 21.18 4.81 -3.80
N ASP A 136 22.33 4.59 -3.16
CA ASP A 136 23.10 3.36 -3.31
C ASP A 136 22.38 2.10 -2.78
N ASN A 137 21.36 2.27 -1.94
CA ASN A 137 20.55 1.18 -1.39
C ASN A 137 19.29 0.88 -2.20
N GLY A 138 19.06 1.58 -3.31
CA GLY A 138 17.93 1.31 -4.22
C GLY A 138 16.97 2.50 -4.37
N LEU A 139 15.76 2.17 -4.81
CA LEU A 139 14.67 3.12 -5.05
C LEU A 139 13.53 2.87 -4.07
N TRP A 140 13.08 3.92 -3.39
CA TRP A 140 11.76 4.00 -2.77
C TRP A 140 10.93 5.00 -3.55
N ILE A 141 9.71 4.64 -3.93
CA ILE A 141 8.78 5.53 -4.63
C ILE A 141 7.35 5.28 -4.14
N ASN A 142 6.62 6.35 -3.82
CA ASN A 142 5.28 6.24 -3.24
C ASN A 142 4.19 6.88 -4.11
N SER A 143 2.95 6.49 -3.84
CA SER A 143 1.78 7.31 -4.10
C SER A 143 1.35 7.91 -2.76
N THR A 144 1.14 9.23 -2.70
CA THR A 144 0.83 9.94 -1.44
C THR A 144 -0.46 10.75 -1.51
N GLN A 145 -1.18 10.75 -0.40
CA GLN A 145 -2.41 11.50 -0.16
C GLN A 145 -2.36 12.20 1.21
N VAL A 146 -1.17 12.32 1.80
CA VAL A 146 -0.95 12.93 3.13
C VAL A 146 -1.39 14.39 3.14
N ASP A 147 -1.22 15.12 2.03
CA ASP A 147 -1.60 16.53 1.94
C ASP A 147 -2.96 16.70 1.26
N HIS A 148 -3.22 15.96 0.17
CA HIS A 148 -4.50 15.99 -0.53
C HIS A 148 -4.73 14.81 -1.48
N TRP A 149 -6.00 14.54 -1.76
CA TRP A 149 -6.47 13.63 -2.81
C TRP A 149 -6.73 14.47 -4.07
N SER A 150 -6.05 14.20 -5.18
CA SER A 150 -6.18 14.96 -6.44
C SER A 150 -5.94 14.06 -7.64
N ALA A 151 -5.46 14.60 -8.77
CA ALA A 151 -5.25 13.91 -10.01
C ALA A 151 -4.65 12.51 -9.78
N PRO A 152 -5.33 11.42 -10.18
CA PRO A 152 -4.94 10.08 -9.80
C PRO A 152 -3.69 9.63 -10.56
N TYR A 153 -2.88 8.81 -9.90
CA TYR A 153 -1.70 8.20 -10.49
C TYR A 153 -1.28 6.95 -9.73
N GLN A 154 -0.52 6.13 -10.42
CA GLN A 154 0.19 4.99 -9.86
C GLN A 154 1.68 5.10 -10.15
N VAL A 155 2.48 4.47 -9.31
CA VAL A 155 3.95 4.40 -9.42
C VAL A 155 4.41 2.96 -9.44
N GLY A 156 5.60 2.72 -9.99
CA GLY A 156 6.21 1.40 -9.96
C GLY A 156 7.71 1.40 -10.11
N VAL A 157 8.30 0.26 -9.78
CA VAL A 157 9.74 -0.03 -9.91
C VAL A 157 9.93 -1.35 -10.63
N LYS A 158 10.76 -1.36 -11.69
CA LYS A 158 11.22 -2.58 -12.35
C LYS A 158 12.41 -3.14 -11.61
N ARG A 159 12.33 -4.39 -11.18
CA ARG A 159 13.42 -5.10 -10.52
C ARG A 159 14.35 -5.76 -11.52
N ALA A 160 15.51 -6.23 -11.04
CA ALA A 160 16.47 -6.97 -11.84
C ALA A 160 15.92 -8.28 -12.44
N ASP A 161 14.91 -8.88 -11.81
CA ASP A 161 14.22 -10.08 -12.33
C ASP A 161 13.20 -9.77 -13.45
N GLY A 162 13.03 -8.48 -13.79
CA GLY A 162 12.10 -8.00 -14.81
C GLY A 162 10.69 -7.70 -14.30
N GLN A 163 10.33 -8.10 -13.08
CA GLN A 163 9.00 -7.83 -12.50
C GLN A 163 8.85 -6.35 -12.13
N VAL A 164 7.59 -5.88 -12.14
CA VAL A 164 7.23 -4.50 -11.79
C VAL A 164 6.39 -4.49 -10.52
N LEU A 165 6.96 -4.00 -9.42
CA LEU A 165 6.18 -3.68 -8.22
C LEU A 165 5.47 -2.34 -8.45
N SER A 166 4.19 -2.24 -8.11
CA SER A 166 3.40 -1.03 -8.36
C SER A 166 2.37 -0.75 -7.28
N THR A 167 2.02 0.52 -7.07
CA THR A 167 1.01 0.94 -6.09
C THR A 167 0.35 2.26 -6.48
N GLY A 168 -0.73 2.65 -5.82
CA GLY A 168 -1.48 3.89 -6.07
C GLY A 168 -2.60 3.79 -7.11
N MET A 169 -2.72 2.65 -7.82
CA MET A 169 -3.80 2.46 -8.80
C MET A 169 -5.16 2.44 -8.11
N LEU A 170 -6.10 3.24 -8.63
CA LEU A 170 -7.48 3.27 -8.15
C LEU A 170 -8.32 2.11 -8.71
N LYS A 171 -9.36 1.73 -7.97
CA LYS A 171 -10.46 0.89 -8.46
C LYS A 171 -11.20 1.58 -9.62
N PRO A 172 -11.96 0.84 -10.45
CA PRO A 172 -12.83 1.44 -11.44
C PRO A 172 -13.72 2.54 -10.82
N ASN A 173 -13.68 3.73 -11.40
CA ASN A 173 -14.36 4.94 -10.92
C ASN A 173 -14.00 5.37 -9.48
N GLY A 174 -12.87 4.90 -8.93
CA GLY A 174 -12.45 5.19 -7.55
C GLY A 174 -12.24 6.68 -7.28
N TYR A 175 -11.80 7.45 -8.29
CA TYR A 175 -11.63 8.90 -8.17
C TYR A 175 -12.96 9.60 -7.84
N GLU A 176 -14.01 9.38 -8.63
CA GLU A 176 -15.33 9.96 -8.39
C GLU A 176 -16.00 9.39 -7.15
N ALA A 177 -15.87 8.07 -6.92
CA ALA A 177 -16.44 7.41 -5.74
C ALA A 177 -15.89 7.99 -4.43
N PHE A 178 -14.60 8.37 -4.39
CA PHE A 178 -14.01 9.05 -3.25
C PHE A 178 -14.73 10.37 -2.94
N TYR A 179 -14.86 11.27 -3.93
CA TYR A 179 -15.49 12.57 -3.71
C TYR A 179 -16.96 12.43 -3.32
N THR A 180 -17.72 11.57 -4.02
CA THR A 180 -19.12 11.33 -3.69
C THR A 180 -19.29 10.84 -2.25
N ALA A 181 -18.46 9.88 -1.81
CA ALA A 181 -18.53 9.35 -0.46
C ALA A 181 -18.07 10.39 0.59
N LEU A 182 -17.05 11.19 0.30
CA LEU A 182 -16.55 12.23 1.20
C LEU A 182 -17.60 13.34 1.40
N GLU A 183 -18.20 13.82 0.31
CA GLU A 183 -19.29 14.80 0.34
C GLU A 183 -20.51 14.23 1.10
N SER A 184 -20.89 12.97 0.84
CA SER A 184 -22.02 12.29 1.53
C SER A 184 -21.78 12.09 3.02
N ALA A 185 -20.52 11.93 3.45
CA ALA A 185 -20.16 11.81 4.85
C ALA A 185 -20.16 13.17 5.60
N GLY A 186 -20.44 14.28 4.92
CA GLY A 186 -20.41 15.63 5.50
C GLY A 186 -19.03 16.27 5.51
N TRP A 187 -18.05 15.68 4.81
CA TRP A 187 -16.67 16.18 4.74
C TRP A 187 -16.40 16.97 3.44
N GLY A 188 -17.46 17.38 2.75
CA GLY A 188 -17.40 18.13 1.49
C GLY A 188 -16.66 19.47 1.59
N GLY A 189 -16.53 20.06 2.79
CA GLY A 189 -15.73 21.28 3.01
C GLY A 189 -14.24 21.13 2.64
N LEU A 190 -13.72 19.89 2.60
CA LEU A 190 -12.35 19.60 2.17
C LEU A 190 -12.17 19.75 0.65
N VAL A 191 -13.24 19.69 -0.13
CA VAL A 191 -13.18 19.69 -1.60
C VAL A 191 -12.95 21.09 -2.13
N GLN A 192 -11.82 21.28 -2.81
CA GLN A 192 -11.49 22.48 -3.56
C GLN A 192 -11.87 22.34 -5.03
N ARG A 193 -12.43 23.41 -5.59
CA ARG A 193 -12.83 23.52 -6.98
C ARG A 193 -12.13 24.70 -7.64
N ALA A 194 -11.85 24.57 -8.93
CA ALA A 194 -11.37 25.66 -9.76
C ALA A 194 -12.49 26.69 -9.99
N PRO A 195 -12.17 27.91 -10.49
CA PRO A 195 -13.17 28.93 -10.79
C PRO A 195 -14.27 28.49 -11.77
N ASP A 196 -13.97 27.51 -12.64
CA ASP A 196 -14.93 26.92 -13.59
C ASP A 196 -15.84 25.84 -12.95
N GLY A 197 -15.68 25.58 -11.65
CA GLY A 197 -16.45 24.60 -10.88
C GLY A 197 -15.89 23.17 -10.92
N SER A 198 -14.87 22.91 -11.75
CA SER A 198 -14.22 21.60 -11.82
C SER A 198 -13.52 21.26 -10.50
N ARG A 199 -13.56 19.97 -10.11
CA ARG A 199 -12.88 19.52 -8.89
C ARG A 199 -11.36 19.53 -9.09
N LEU A 200 -10.64 20.12 -8.14
CA LEU A 200 -9.18 20.11 -8.13
C LEU A 200 -8.64 19.06 -7.17
N ARG A 201 -9.07 19.10 -5.91
CA ARG A 201 -8.56 18.22 -4.85
C ARG A 201 -9.50 18.17 -3.65
N ALA A 202 -9.31 17.19 -2.78
CA ALA A 202 -9.78 17.23 -1.39
C ALA A 202 -8.59 17.32 -0.46
N LEU A 203 -8.56 18.33 0.43
CA LEU A 203 -7.49 18.50 1.42
C LEU A 203 -7.50 17.34 2.43
N ASN A 204 -6.31 16.99 2.93
CA ASN A 204 -6.21 16.19 4.14
C ASN A 204 -6.97 16.86 5.30
N PRO A 205 -7.58 16.08 6.22
CA PRO A 205 -8.36 16.64 7.32
C PRO A 205 -7.59 17.60 8.24
N SER A 206 -6.30 17.39 8.47
CA SER A 206 -5.47 18.29 9.30
C SER A 206 -5.45 19.71 8.71
N HIS A 207 -5.12 19.83 7.42
CA HIS A 207 -5.20 21.09 6.69
C HIS A 207 -6.61 21.67 6.67
N GLY A 208 -7.62 20.82 6.48
CA GLY A 208 -9.02 21.23 6.54
C GLY A 208 -9.41 21.85 7.87
N ILE A 209 -8.93 21.31 9.00
CA ILE A 209 -9.12 21.89 10.33
C ILE A 209 -8.37 23.21 10.46
N ASP A 210 -7.10 23.25 10.07
CA ASP A 210 -6.24 24.43 10.20
C ASP A 210 -6.82 25.65 9.46
N VAL A 211 -7.52 25.42 8.34
CA VAL A 211 -8.20 26.47 7.56
C VAL A 211 -9.73 26.54 7.78
N GLY A 212 -10.24 25.89 8.83
CA GLY A 212 -11.64 26.00 9.27
C GLY A 212 -12.68 25.42 8.31
N LYS A 213 -12.30 24.45 7.47
CA LYS A 213 -13.18 23.80 6.49
C LYS A 213 -13.92 22.58 7.05
N ILE A 214 -13.42 21.97 8.11
CA ILE A 214 -14.11 20.93 8.88
C ILE A 214 -13.93 21.21 10.38
N SER A 215 -14.78 20.60 11.21
CA SER A 215 -14.76 20.81 12.66
C SER A 215 -13.48 20.25 13.31
N SER A 216 -12.85 21.06 14.15
CA SER A 216 -11.76 20.64 15.03
C SER A 216 -12.20 19.61 16.08
N ALA A 217 -13.51 19.41 16.28
CA ALA A 217 -14.05 18.44 17.24
C ALA A 217 -14.38 17.06 16.63
N SER A 218 -14.03 16.82 15.36
CA SER A 218 -14.48 15.64 14.59
C SER A 218 -14.07 14.28 15.16
N ILE A 219 -13.00 14.21 15.97
CA ILE A 219 -12.54 12.97 16.63
C ILE A 219 -12.38 13.12 18.15
N ASP A 220 -12.68 14.29 18.72
CA ASP A 220 -12.39 14.62 20.13
C ASP A 220 -13.08 13.67 21.10
N SER A 221 -14.32 13.26 20.81
CA SER A 221 -15.05 12.32 21.66
C SER A 221 -14.42 10.92 21.65
N TYR A 222 -13.87 10.46 20.53
CA TYR A 222 -13.11 9.21 20.44
C TYR A 222 -11.81 9.30 21.24
N VAL A 223 -11.03 10.37 21.03
CA VAL A 223 -9.76 10.59 21.77
C VAL A 223 -10.01 10.68 23.27
N THR A 224 -11.08 11.36 23.69
CA THR A 224 -11.49 11.44 25.10
C THR A 224 -11.78 10.06 25.69
N GLU A 225 -12.49 9.22 24.94
CA GLU A 225 -12.82 7.86 25.37
C GLU A 225 -11.56 6.98 25.45
N VAL A 226 -10.65 7.09 24.48
CA VAL A 226 -9.34 6.41 24.53
C VAL A 226 -8.58 6.81 25.79
N TRP A 227 -8.43 8.11 26.04
CA TRP A 227 -7.70 8.61 27.21
C TRP A 227 -8.32 8.12 28.52
N ASN A 228 -9.65 8.14 28.62
CA ASN A 228 -10.35 7.66 29.82
C ASN A 228 -10.18 6.16 30.02
N SER A 229 -10.28 5.36 28.95
CA SER A 229 -10.16 3.91 29.00
C SER A 229 -8.77 3.49 29.54
N TYR A 230 -7.71 4.13 29.05
CA TYR A 230 -6.33 3.87 29.47
C TYR A 230 -5.93 4.50 30.80
N ARG A 231 -6.87 5.01 31.62
CA ARG A 231 -6.60 5.32 33.04
C ARG A 231 -6.54 4.07 33.90
N THR A 232 -7.32 3.05 33.55
CA THR A 232 -7.45 1.81 34.35
C THR A 232 -6.91 0.57 33.64
N ARG A 233 -6.61 0.65 32.34
CA ARG A 233 -5.99 -0.42 31.54
C ARG A 233 -4.69 0.03 30.91
N ASP A 234 -3.81 -0.92 30.58
CA ASP A 234 -2.58 -0.64 29.83
C ASP A 234 -2.83 -0.70 28.31
N MET A 235 -2.18 0.18 27.56
CA MET A 235 -1.88 -0.04 26.14
C MET A 235 -0.48 -0.65 26.05
N VAL A 236 -0.30 -1.68 25.24
CA VAL A 236 1.02 -2.24 24.92
C VAL A 236 1.38 -1.82 23.50
N ILE A 237 2.46 -1.08 23.32
CA ILE A 237 3.03 -0.72 22.02
C ILE A 237 4.27 -1.56 21.75
N THR A 238 4.26 -2.29 20.63
CA THR A 238 5.36 -3.11 20.11
C THR A 238 5.76 -2.56 18.74
N PRO A 239 6.57 -1.48 18.69
CA PRO A 239 6.67 -0.65 17.50
C PRO A 239 7.66 -1.19 16.45
N PHE A 240 8.42 -2.24 16.79
CA PHE A 240 9.44 -2.83 15.92
C PHE A 240 9.04 -4.25 15.51
N SER A 241 8.66 -4.44 14.25
CA SER A 241 8.27 -5.75 13.71
C SER A 241 9.40 -6.79 13.79
N HIS A 242 10.65 -6.35 13.69
CA HIS A 242 11.84 -7.20 13.79
C HIS A 242 12.30 -7.45 15.24
N GLU A 243 11.73 -6.74 16.22
CA GLU A 243 12.04 -6.88 17.65
C GLU A 243 10.75 -6.96 18.49
N PRO A 244 9.94 -8.04 18.35
CA PRO A 244 8.64 -8.14 19.03
C PRO A 244 8.72 -8.20 20.57
N GLY A 245 9.92 -8.41 21.13
CA GLY A 245 10.17 -8.33 22.57
C GLY A 245 10.29 -6.90 23.10
N THR A 246 10.54 -5.91 22.24
CA THR A 246 10.67 -4.50 22.63
C THR A 246 9.27 -3.90 22.77
N GLN A 247 8.78 -3.85 24.01
CA GLN A 247 7.43 -3.40 24.34
C GLN A 247 7.43 -2.20 25.29
N PHE A 248 6.46 -1.32 25.09
CA PHE A 248 6.20 -0.15 25.93
C PHE A 248 4.78 -0.19 26.48
N ARG A 249 4.62 -0.05 27.80
CA ARG A 249 3.31 -0.05 28.46
C ARG A 249 2.87 1.37 28.76
N GLY A 250 1.77 1.78 28.14
CA GLY A 250 1.14 3.08 28.30
C GLY A 250 0.07 3.07 29.38
N ARG A 251 0.05 4.10 30.23
CA ARG A 251 -1.08 4.43 31.12
C ARG A 251 -1.35 5.93 31.13
N VAL A 252 -2.62 6.32 31.18
CA VAL A 252 -3.03 7.72 31.26
C VAL A 252 -3.05 8.20 32.72
N ASP A 253 -2.32 9.28 32.97
CA ASP A 253 -2.24 10.01 34.24
C ASP A 253 -2.44 11.52 33.98
N GLY A 254 -3.44 12.13 34.62
CA GLY A 254 -3.91 13.46 34.23
C GLY A 254 -4.31 13.50 32.75
N ASP A 255 -3.75 14.42 31.98
CA ASP A 255 -3.93 14.51 30.52
C ASP A 255 -2.84 13.80 29.71
N TRP A 256 -1.90 13.12 30.39
CA TRP A 256 -0.72 12.55 29.77
C TRP A 256 -0.83 11.04 29.64
N PHE A 257 -0.64 10.53 28.43
CA PHE A 257 -0.45 9.11 28.17
C PHE A 257 1.03 8.77 28.32
N ARG A 258 1.40 8.18 29.46
CA ARG A 258 2.79 7.92 29.86
C ARG A 258 3.17 6.49 29.52
N PHE A 259 4.24 6.31 28.75
CA PHE A 259 4.76 5.01 28.33
C PHE A 259 6.03 4.64 29.09
N ARG A 260 6.06 3.41 29.60
CA ARG A 260 7.19 2.84 30.32
C ARG A 260 7.79 1.65 29.57
N ASN A 261 9.11 1.50 29.64
CA ASN A 261 9.83 0.34 29.08
C ASN A 261 9.73 -0.89 30.02
N GLY A 262 10.37 -1.99 29.65
CA GLY A 262 10.38 -3.24 30.43
C GLY A 262 10.98 -3.13 31.84
N SER A 263 11.81 -2.10 32.12
CA SER A 263 12.34 -1.84 33.47
C SER A 263 11.42 -0.93 34.32
N GLY A 264 10.28 -0.49 33.78
CA GLY A 264 9.33 0.41 34.44
C GLY A 264 9.70 1.89 34.39
N GLN A 265 10.77 2.27 33.68
CA GLN A 265 11.16 3.67 33.47
C GLN A 265 10.22 4.33 32.47
N GLU A 266 9.72 5.54 32.78
CA GLU A 266 9.00 6.37 31.80
C GLU A 266 9.95 6.84 30.70
N VAL A 267 9.58 6.61 29.44
CA VAL A 267 10.42 6.90 28.27
C VAL A 267 9.73 7.81 27.25
N ALA A 268 8.40 7.93 27.29
CA ALA A 268 7.64 8.84 26.46
C ALA A 268 6.35 9.27 27.18
N ALA A 269 5.87 10.47 26.90
CA ALA A 269 4.58 10.96 27.39
C ALA A 269 3.92 11.83 26.33
N PHE A 270 2.65 11.57 26.04
CA PHE A 270 1.86 12.30 25.05
C PHE A 270 0.69 13.00 25.71
N LYS A 271 0.59 14.31 25.53
CA LYS A 271 -0.60 15.05 25.96
C LYS A 271 -1.79 14.59 25.13
N LYS A 272 -3.00 14.63 25.70
CA LYS A 272 -4.23 14.38 24.94
C LYS A 272 -4.27 15.23 23.67
N PRO A 273 -4.22 14.62 22.47
CA PRO A 273 -4.10 15.35 21.22
C PRO A 273 -5.43 15.95 20.78
N ASP A 274 -5.37 17.08 20.09
CA ASP A 274 -6.50 17.60 19.31
C ASP A 274 -6.62 16.90 17.94
N ALA A 275 -7.72 17.15 17.23
CA ALA A 275 -7.96 16.52 15.92
C ALA A 275 -6.90 16.85 14.86
N SER A 276 -6.32 18.06 14.89
CA SER A 276 -5.23 18.46 13.98
C SER A 276 -3.97 17.61 14.23
N SER A 277 -3.61 17.42 15.51
CA SER A 277 -2.50 16.55 15.95
C SER A 277 -2.73 15.10 15.53
N VAL A 278 -3.96 14.57 15.65
CA VAL A 278 -4.30 13.20 15.24
C VAL A 278 -4.21 13.04 13.72
N TYR A 279 -4.91 13.86 12.94
CA TYR A 279 -4.94 13.65 11.48
C TYR A 279 -3.63 14.02 10.78
N GLY A 280 -2.84 14.93 11.36
CA GLY A 280 -1.54 15.33 10.85
C GLY A 280 -0.36 14.55 11.45
N CYS A 281 -0.60 13.70 12.47
CA CYS A 281 0.45 13.02 13.24
C CYS A 281 1.61 13.93 13.69
N HIS A 282 1.27 15.12 14.20
CA HIS A 282 2.24 16.13 14.63
C HIS A 282 1.76 16.82 15.92
N LYS A 283 2.41 17.93 16.32
CA LYS A 283 2.08 18.69 17.54
C LYS A 283 2.14 17.79 18.78
N ASP A 284 1.00 17.44 19.38
CA ASP A 284 0.92 16.60 20.57
C ASP A 284 1.31 15.13 20.30
N LEU A 285 1.43 14.75 19.02
CA LEU A 285 1.90 13.43 18.55
C LEU A 285 3.24 13.51 17.79
N GLN A 286 4.09 14.49 18.11
CA GLN A 286 5.40 14.64 17.48
C GLN A 286 6.21 13.33 17.56
N ALA A 287 6.68 12.85 16.41
CA ALA A 287 7.48 11.64 16.29
C ALA A 287 8.94 11.99 15.88
N PRO A 288 9.86 12.17 16.84
CA PRO A 288 11.26 12.38 16.52
C PRO A 288 11.87 11.16 15.80
N ASN A 289 13.00 11.37 15.12
CA ASN A 289 13.78 10.29 14.52
C ASN A 289 14.73 9.66 15.55
N ASP A 290 14.15 9.06 16.59
CA ASP A 290 14.85 8.28 17.61
C ASP A 290 14.34 6.84 17.63
N HIS A 291 14.89 6.01 18.53
CA HIS A 291 14.52 4.60 18.68
C HIS A 291 13.51 4.37 19.81
N VAL A 292 12.87 5.40 20.35
CA VAL A 292 11.98 5.27 21.51
C VAL A 292 10.71 6.10 21.36
N VAL A 293 10.80 7.43 21.48
CA VAL A 293 9.61 8.31 21.46
C VAL A 293 8.97 8.28 20.07
N GLY A 294 9.77 8.34 19.02
CA GLY A 294 9.32 8.33 17.64
C GLY A 294 8.49 7.10 17.29
N PRO A 295 9.02 5.87 17.45
CA PRO A 295 8.29 4.64 17.14
C PRO A 295 7.00 4.47 17.97
N ILE A 296 6.99 4.93 19.23
CA ILE A 296 5.78 4.95 20.07
C ILE A 296 4.75 5.95 19.51
N ALA A 297 5.18 7.17 19.18
CA ALA A 297 4.31 8.22 18.62
C ALA A 297 3.68 7.79 17.29
N ARG A 298 4.47 7.18 16.39
CA ARG A 298 3.99 6.65 15.09
C ARG A 298 2.89 5.62 15.29
N THR A 299 3.13 4.66 16.18
CA THR A 299 2.17 3.59 16.50
C THR A 299 0.89 4.16 17.12
N LEU A 300 1.02 5.09 18.09
CA LEU A 300 -0.12 5.73 18.73
C LEU A 300 -0.93 6.57 17.72
N CYS A 301 -0.27 7.33 16.83
CA CYS A 301 -0.98 8.10 15.82
C CYS A 301 -1.80 7.18 14.89
N ALA A 302 -1.18 6.12 14.36
CA ALA A 302 -1.86 5.17 13.50
C ALA A 302 -3.08 4.54 14.19
N ALA A 303 -2.96 4.16 15.46
CA ALA A 303 -4.06 3.61 16.25
C ALA A 303 -5.22 4.59 16.45
N LEU A 304 -4.93 5.89 16.62
CA LEU A 304 -5.94 6.93 16.77
C LEU A 304 -6.61 7.25 15.43
N VAL A 305 -5.83 7.44 14.36
CA VAL A 305 -6.33 7.73 13.00
C VAL A 305 -7.21 6.59 12.48
N ARG A 306 -6.79 5.34 12.69
CA ARG A 306 -7.54 4.14 12.29
C ARG A 306 -8.62 3.74 13.29
N THR A 307 -8.75 4.47 14.39
CA THR A 307 -9.72 4.23 15.46
C THR A 307 -9.69 2.81 16.04
N THR A 308 -8.50 2.22 16.17
CA THR A 308 -8.29 0.89 16.78
C THR A 308 -7.87 0.94 18.25
N ALA A 309 -7.46 2.11 18.75
CA ALA A 309 -6.98 2.27 20.12
C ALA A 309 -8.01 1.83 21.19
N LEU A 310 -9.32 1.89 20.92
CA LEU A 310 -10.34 1.37 21.85
C LEU A 310 -10.48 -0.16 21.80
N SER A 311 -10.57 -0.71 20.59
CA SER A 311 -10.86 -2.13 20.33
C SER A 311 -9.66 -3.05 20.50
N ASN A 312 -8.43 -2.53 20.32
CA ASN A 312 -7.20 -3.29 20.43
C ASN A 312 -6.20 -2.60 21.38
N PRO A 313 -5.95 -3.14 22.58
CA PRO A 313 -4.95 -2.60 23.50
C PRO A 313 -3.50 -2.99 23.16
N ASN A 314 -3.28 -3.87 22.19
CA ASN A 314 -1.95 -4.29 21.74
C ASN A 314 -1.68 -3.72 20.35
N GLN A 315 -0.88 -2.65 20.31
CA GLN A 315 -0.61 -1.87 19.11
C GLN A 315 0.81 -2.13 18.60
N PRO A 316 1.05 -2.06 17.27
CA PRO A 316 0.06 -1.84 16.22
C PRO A 316 -0.83 -3.07 15.97
N ASP A 317 -1.98 -2.88 15.32
CA ASP A 317 -2.84 -3.98 14.88
C ASP A 317 -2.11 -4.95 13.93
N ALA A 318 -2.41 -6.25 14.05
CA ALA A 318 -1.82 -7.30 13.22
C ALA A 318 -2.42 -7.39 11.80
N SER A 319 -3.57 -6.75 11.57
CA SER A 319 -4.24 -6.67 10.28
C SER A 319 -5.13 -5.43 10.18
N ASN A 320 -5.62 -5.14 8.98
CA ASN A 320 -6.50 -3.99 8.72
C ASN A 320 -7.98 -4.24 9.02
N ALA A 321 -8.37 -5.43 9.52
CA ALA A 321 -9.78 -5.78 9.73
C ALA A 321 -10.49 -4.86 10.73
N GLY A 322 -9.76 -4.35 11.72
CA GLY A 322 -10.27 -3.42 12.74
C GLY A 322 -10.25 -1.95 12.33
N PHE A 323 -9.71 -1.60 11.17
CA PHE A 323 -9.51 -0.20 10.80
C PHE A 323 -10.83 0.49 10.47
N TYR A 324 -10.97 1.72 10.95
CA TYR A 324 -12.07 2.65 10.63
C TYR A 324 -13.49 2.11 10.89
N GLN A 325 -13.62 1.24 11.91
CA GLN A 325 -14.90 0.65 12.33
C GLN A 325 -15.69 1.54 13.28
N ASP A 326 -15.04 2.43 14.04
CA ASP A 326 -15.74 3.45 14.82
C ASP A 326 -16.35 4.49 13.87
N ALA A 327 -17.53 5.01 14.21
CA ALA A 327 -18.18 6.05 13.43
C ALA A 327 -17.41 7.39 13.48
N ARG A 328 -16.64 7.64 14.54
CA ARG A 328 -15.83 8.84 14.80
C ARG A 328 -14.41 8.64 14.30
N THR A 329 -14.23 8.49 12.99
CA THR A 329 -12.97 8.06 12.38
C THR A 329 -12.44 9.03 11.33
N ASN A 330 -11.20 8.83 10.89
CA ASN A 330 -10.66 9.55 9.73
C ASN A 330 -11.34 9.06 8.45
N VAL A 331 -12.46 9.70 8.08
CA VAL A 331 -13.26 9.36 6.89
C VAL A 331 -12.43 9.50 5.61
N TYR A 332 -11.57 10.53 5.52
CA TYR A 332 -10.70 10.75 4.37
C TYR A 332 -9.76 9.55 4.14
N ALA A 333 -9.04 9.11 5.18
CA ALA A 333 -8.13 7.97 5.05
C ALA A 333 -8.87 6.66 4.77
N LYS A 334 -9.99 6.42 5.48
CA LYS A 334 -10.88 5.28 5.22
C LYS A 334 -11.27 5.18 3.74
N LEU A 335 -11.74 6.29 3.17
CA LEU A 335 -12.16 6.34 1.77
C LEU A 335 -10.98 6.18 0.81
N ALA A 336 -9.82 6.77 1.11
CA ALA A 336 -8.62 6.61 0.30
C ALA A 336 -8.24 5.13 0.16
N HIS A 337 -8.09 4.39 1.27
CA HIS A 337 -7.83 2.95 1.24
C HIS A 337 -8.93 2.17 0.51
N GLN A 338 -10.20 2.52 0.71
CA GLN A 338 -11.32 1.84 0.03
C GLN A 338 -11.26 1.98 -1.49
N GLN A 339 -10.77 3.11 -2.01
CA GLN A 339 -10.72 3.36 -3.45
C GLN A 339 -9.42 2.91 -4.12
N MET A 340 -8.36 2.65 -3.36
CA MET A 340 -7.16 2.01 -3.90
C MET A 340 -7.49 0.57 -4.32
N ALA A 341 -7.10 0.17 -5.53
CA ALA A 341 -7.26 -1.21 -6.03
C ALA A 341 -6.71 -2.21 -5.02
N ASN A 342 -5.67 -1.76 -4.34
CA ASN A 342 -4.78 -2.52 -3.53
C ASN A 342 -4.97 -2.27 -2.03
N GLY A 343 -5.95 -1.45 -1.65
CA GLY A 343 -6.22 -1.15 -0.25
C GLY A 343 -5.07 -0.46 0.49
N LYS A 344 -3.93 -0.19 -0.16
CA LYS A 344 -2.81 0.56 0.40
C LYS A 344 -2.90 1.99 -0.09
N ALA A 345 -2.80 2.92 0.85
CA ALA A 345 -2.84 4.36 0.60
C ALA A 345 -1.85 5.00 1.58
N TYR A 346 -1.32 6.17 1.25
CA TYR A 346 -0.55 6.95 2.20
C TYR A 346 -1.36 8.20 2.53
N ALA A 347 -2.45 7.99 3.28
CA ALA A 347 -3.48 9.00 3.51
C ALA A 347 -3.25 9.83 4.78
N PHE A 348 -2.31 9.42 5.61
CA PHE A 348 -1.77 10.16 6.74
C PHE A 348 -0.29 9.76 6.94
N ALA A 349 0.46 10.56 7.70
CA ALA A 349 1.92 10.48 7.72
C ALA A 349 2.50 9.13 8.21
N PHE A 350 1.73 8.34 8.97
CA PHE A 350 2.19 7.06 9.53
C PHE A 350 1.34 5.86 9.07
N ASP A 351 0.85 5.90 7.83
CA ASP A 351 0.14 4.77 7.22
C ASP A 351 1.05 3.54 7.01
N ASP A 352 2.36 3.73 7.07
CA ASP A 352 3.39 2.70 7.01
C ASP A 352 3.43 1.79 8.23
N VAL A 353 2.81 2.20 9.35
CA VAL A 353 2.60 1.32 10.50
C VAL A 353 1.74 0.13 10.06
N GLY A 354 2.31 -1.08 10.09
CA GLY A 354 1.64 -2.29 9.61
C GLY A 354 1.72 -2.50 8.09
N ALA A 355 2.57 -1.73 7.39
CA ALA A 355 2.78 -1.81 5.95
C ALA A 355 1.48 -1.59 5.13
N HIS A 356 0.71 -0.55 5.43
CA HIS A 356 -0.53 -0.21 4.71
C HIS A 356 -0.40 1.02 3.78
N GLU A 357 0.79 1.57 3.70
CA GLU A 357 1.18 2.66 2.81
C GLU A 357 1.30 2.22 1.35
N SER A 358 1.01 3.14 0.44
CA SER A 358 1.25 2.96 -0.99
C SER A 358 2.70 3.32 -1.37
N LEU A 359 3.64 2.49 -0.95
CA LEU A 359 5.07 2.58 -1.30
C LEU A 359 5.54 1.27 -1.94
N VAL A 360 6.42 1.37 -2.93
CA VAL A 360 7.18 0.23 -3.46
C VAL A 360 8.67 0.50 -3.39
N HIS A 361 9.46 -0.56 -3.25
CA HIS A 361 10.90 -0.48 -3.12
C HIS A 361 11.60 -1.66 -3.80
N ASP A 362 12.78 -1.40 -4.37
CA ASP A 362 13.73 -2.43 -4.78
C ASP A 362 15.16 -1.96 -4.55
N GLY A 363 16.01 -2.88 -4.07
CA GLY A 363 17.42 -2.60 -3.78
C GLY A 363 18.32 -2.56 -5.03
N ASN A 364 17.84 -3.05 -6.18
CA ASN A 364 18.57 -3.04 -7.45
C ASN A 364 17.64 -2.62 -8.62
N PRO A 365 17.11 -1.39 -8.57
CA PRO A 365 16.09 -0.93 -9.50
C PRO A 365 16.67 -0.78 -10.91
N GLN A 366 15.95 -1.32 -11.91
CA GLN A 366 16.31 -1.22 -13.33
C GLN A 366 15.60 -0.06 -14.03
N ALA A 367 14.40 0.28 -13.58
CA ALA A 367 13.59 1.37 -14.10
C ALA A 367 12.53 1.78 -13.07
N ALA A 368 11.95 2.97 -13.23
CA ALA A 368 10.81 3.44 -12.49
C ALA A 368 9.67 3.82 -13.45
N TYR A 369 8.45 3.88 -12.92
CA TYR A 369 7.25 4.22 -13.68
C TYR A 369 6.35 5.18 -12.92
N ILE A 370 5.76 6.11 -13.66
CA ILE A 370 4.58 6.87 -13.24
C ILE A 370 3.53 6.70 -14.32
N LYS A 371 2.28 6.43 -13.93
CA LYS A 371 1.17 6.44 -14.86
C LYS A 371 0.08 7.38 -14.35
N LEU A 372 -0.23 8.37 -15.18
CA LEU A 372 -1.25 9.36 -14.92
C LEU A 372 -2.59 8.71 -15.28
N ASP A 373 -3.34 8.32 -14.25
CA ASP A 373 -4.53 7.49 -14.39
C ASP A 373 -5.73 8.30 -14.89
N PRO A 374 -6.75 7.63 -15.48
CA PRO A 374 -7.98 8.29 -15.88
C PRO A 374 -8.78 8.77 -14.67
N PHE A 375 -9.47 9.91 -14.85
CA PHE A 375 -10.36 10.49 -13.82
C PHE A 375 -11.69 9.75 -13.70
N THR A 376 -12.06 8.96 -14.71
CA THR A 376 -13.27 8.15 -14.77
C THR A 376 -12.98 6.82 -15.46
N GLY A 377 -13.81 5.80 -15.25
CA GLY A 377 -13.60 4.48 -15.84
C GLY A 377 -12.53 3.69 -15.10
N THR A 378 -11.82 2.83 -15.84
CA THR A 378 -10.89 1.84 -15.26
C THR A 378 -9.45 2.22 -15.57
N ALA A 379 -8.63 2.40 -14.53
CA ALA A 379 -7.18 2.49 -14.66
C ALA A 379 -6.61 1.13 -15.09
N THR A 380 -5.52 1.15 -15.85
CA THR A 380 -4.83 -0.09 -16.26
C THR A 380 -3.49 -0.21 -15.51
N PRO A 381 -3.11 -1.40 -15.03
CA PRO A 381 -1.87 -1.59 -14.27
C PRO A 381 -0.61 -1.15 -15.01
N LEU A 382 0.46 -0.85 -14.26
CA LEU A 382 1.81 -0.71 -14.77
C LEU A 382 2.40 -2.08 -15.15
N GLY A 383 2.79 -2.26 -16.42
CA GLY A 383 3.42 -3.48 -16.94
C GLY A 383 2.84 -3.98 -18.27
N ASP A 384 3.68 -4.58 -19.11
CA ASP A 384 3.38 -5.14 -20.43
C ASP A 384 2.82 -6.57 -20.33
N GLY A 385 1.70 -6.76 -19.62
CA GLY A 385 0.93 -8.02 -19.66
C GLY A 385 1.68 -9.30 -19.26
N GLY A 386 2.90 -9.20 -18.71
CA GLY A 386 3.77 -10.31 -18.36
C GLY A 386 4.32 -10.17 -16.95
N GLY A 387 3.65 -10.80 -15.99
CA GLY A 387 4.26 -11.29 -14.74
C GLY A 387 4.64 -10.25 -13.68
N GLY A 388 3.82 -10.18 -12.62
CA GLY A 388 4.28 -9.77 -11.29
C GLY A 388 3.86 -8.38 -10.84
N THR A 389 2.58 -8.03 -10.95
CA THR A 389 2.01 -6.93 -10.17
C THR A 389 1.96 -7.32 -8.69
N GLU A 390 2.64 -6.58 -7.81
CA GLU A 390 2.20 -6.45 -6.41
C GLU A 390 0.98 -5.51 -6.36
N GLN A 391 -0.08 -5.91 -7.06
CA GLN A 391 -1.42 -5.42 -6.80
C GLN A 391 -1.91 -6.18 -5.57
N PRO A 392 -2.21 -5.51 -4.46
CA PRO A 392 -3.37 -5.95 -3.74
C PRO A 392 -4.61 -5.70 -4.63
N ASN A 393 -5.54 -6.63 -4.54
CA ASN A 393 -6.87 -6.60 -5.12
C ASN A 393 -7.72 -7.35 -4.08
N PRO A 394 -8.99 -7.00 -3.82
CA PRO A 394 -9.81 -7.71 -2.81
C PRO A 394 -10.18 -9.16 -3.17
N GLY A 395 -9.42 -9.81 -4.06
CA GLY A 395 -9.49 -11.23 -4.38
C GLY A 395 -8.12 -11.66 -4.91
N GLY A 396 -7.35 -12.37 -4.08
CA GLY A 396 -5.94 -12.65 -4.36
C GLY A 396 -5.68 -13.58 -5.56
N GLY A 397 -4.77 -13.16 -6.43
CA GLY A 397 -4.31 -14.01 -7.52
C GLY A 397 -3.61 -15.26 -6.98
N LEU A 398 -3.91 -16.42 -7.56
CA LEU A 398 -3.20 -17.67 -7.29
C LEU A 398 -1.70 -17.52 -7.64
N PRO A 399 -0.75 -17.76 -6.72
CA PRO A 399 0.68 -17.72 -7.02
C PRO A 399 1.05 -18.70 -8.14
N THR A 400 1.53 -18.19 -9.27
CA THR A 400 1.85 -19.03 -10.43
C THR A 400 3.12 -19.84 -10.22
N GLY A 401 3.22 -21.01 -10.88
CA GLY A 401 4.38 -21.89 -10.79
C GLY A 401 3.98 -23.35 -10.56
N THR A 402 4.95 -24.25 -10.55
CA THR A 402 4.72 -25.67 -10.27
C THR A 402 5.41 -26.04 -8.96
N GLY A 403 4.69 -26.72 -8.07
CA GLY A 403 5.23 -27.19 -6.80
C GLY A 403 4.15 -27.81 -5.92
N THR A 404 4.54 -28.17 -4.70
CA THR A 404 3.60 -28.66 -3.69
C THR A 404 2.60 -27.58 -3.26
N ILE A 405 1.41 -27.98 -2.84
CA ILE A 405 0.50 -27.13 -2.05
C ILE A 405 0.44 -27.76 -0.66
N ARG A 406 0.90 -27.06 0.37
CA ARG A 406 1.11 -27.59 1.71
C ARG A 406 0.00 -27.17 2.67
N ALA A 407 -0.44 -28.10 3.50
CA ALA A 407 -1.27 -27.85 4.67
C ALA A 407 -0.40 -28.06 5.93
N GLY A 408 -0.06 -26.96 6.62
CA GLY A 408 0.95 -26.98 7.68
C GLY A 408 2.36 -27.35 7.15
N THR A 409 3.19 -27.95 8.00
CA THR A 409 4.59 -28.26 7.67
C THR A 409 4.81 -29.65 7.06
N ALA A 410 3.87 -30.57 7.23
CA ALA A 410 4.08 -32.00 6.95
C ALA A 410 3.17 -32.58 5.84
N LEU A 411 2.02 -31.95 5.57
CA LEU A 411 1.02 -32.48 4.64
C LEU A 411 0.94 -31.64 3.36
N CYS A 412 0.63 -32.31 2.27
CA CYS A 412 0.52 -31.76 0.92
C CYS A 412 -0.82 -32.17 0.29
N LEU A 413 -1.38 -31.28 -0.53
CA LEU A 413 -2.52 -31.58 -1.40
C LEU A 413 -2.10 -32.64 -2.42
N ASP A 414 -2.88 -33.71 -2.51
CA ASP A 414 -2.48 -34.96 -3.16
C ASP A 414 -3.64 -35.54 -3.98
N VAL A 415 -3.33 -36.00 -5.20
CA VAL A 415 -4.25 -36.85 -5.98
C VAL A 415 -4.08 -38.29 -5.48
N PRO A 416 -5.10 -38.89 -4.83
CA PRO A 416 -4.95 -40.21 -4.22
C PRO A 416 -4.44 -41.24 -5.23
N TRP A 417 -3.37 -41.95 -4.85
CA TRP A 417 -2.74 -43.02 -5.65
C TRP A 417 -2.21 -42.57 -7.01
N ALA A 418 -2.04 -41.26 -7.23
CA ALA A 418 -1.75 -40.68 -8.53
C ALA A 418 -2.76 -41.08 -9.64
N ASP A 419 -3.99 -41.47 -9.27
CA ASP A 419 -5.03 -41.88 -10.21
C ASP A 419 -5.66 -40.64 -10.87
N PRO A 420 -5.43 -40.41 -12.18
CA PRO A 420 -5.92 -39.22 -12.89
C PRO A 420 -7.38 -39.37 -13.35
N THR A 421 -8.10 -40.39 -12.92
CA THR A 421 -9.51 -40.58 -13.27
C THR A 421 -10.33 -39.38 -12.81
N ASP A 422 -11.17 -38.85 -13.71
CA ASP A 422 -12.09 -37.76 -13.38
C ASP A 422 -12.93 -38.14 -12.16
N THR A 423 -13.21 -37.16 -11.31
CA THR A 423 -13.98 -37.31 -10.06
C THR A 423 -13.23 -37.94 -8.88
N ASN A 424 -11.94 -38.28 -9.03
CA ASN A 424 -11.11 -38.70 -7.90
C ASN A 424 -10.96 -37.55 -6.89
N GLN A 425 -11.48 -37.73 -5.67
CA GLN A 425 -11.50 -36.70 -4.64
C GLN A 425 -10.10 -36.47 -4.05
N VAL A 426 -9.66 -35.21 -4.08
CA VAL A 426 -8.34 -34.79 -3.60
C VAL A 426 -8.24 -35.02 -2.08
N GLN A 427 -7.03 -35.25 -1.59
CA GLN A 427 -6.76 -35.49 -0.18
C GLN A 427 -5.53 -34.74 0.32
N LEU A 428 -5.30 -34.79 1.63
CA LEU A 428 -4.02 -34.52 2.26
C LEU A 428 -3.21 -35.80 2.34
N ALA A 429 -1.94 -35.73 1.97
CA ALA A 429 -0.98 -36.80 2.20
C ALA A 429 0.34 -36.25 2.71
N THR A 430 1.13 -37.06 3.40
CA THR A 430 2.49 -36.71 3.79
C THR A 430 3.29 -36.24 2.58
N CYS A 431 3.94 -35.08 2.70
CA CYS A 431 4.70 -34.51 1.60
C CYS A 431 5.85 -35.45 1.18
N SER A 432 5.76 -35.99 -0.02
CA SER A 432 6.74 -36.90 -0.63
C SER A 432 7.40 -36.33 -1.88
N GLY A 433 6.83 -35.25 -2.46
CA GLY A 433 7.34 -34.59 -3.65
C GLY A 433 7.07 -35.34 -4.96
N ASN A 434 6.31 -36.45 -4.92
CA ASN A 434 5.94 -37.22 -6.10
C ASN A 434 4.99 -36.45 -7.04
N ALA A 435 4.75 -36.97 -8.25
CA ALA A 435 3.94 -36.31 -9.27
C ALA A 435 2.47 -36.04 -8.87
N ALA A 436 1.90 -36.81 -7.93
CA ALA A 436 0.55 -36.59 -7.43
C ALA A 436 0.42 -35.35 -6.53
N GLN A 437 1.55 -34.79 -6.07
CA GLN A 437 1.64 -33.60 -5.24
C GLN A 437 2.22 -32.39 -5.98
N GLN A 438 2.57 -32.54 -7.27
CA GLN A 438 3.07 -31.44 -8.09
C GLN A 438 1.91 -30.74 -8.79
N TRP A 439 1.58 -29.54 -8.31
CA TRP A 439 0.49 -28.73 -8.84
C TRP A 439 1.02 -27.54 -9.63
N THR A 440 0.65 -27.45 -10.91
CA THR A 440 0.86 -26.28 -11.75
C THR A 440 -0.26 -25.28 -11.51
N ARG A 441 0.09 -24.12 -10.98
CA ARG A 441 -0.78 -22.98 -10.73
C ARG A 441 -0.71 -22.04 -11.93
N GLY A 442 -1.75 -22.06 -12.76
CA GLY A 442 -1.82 -21.30 -14.00
C GLY A 442 -2.22 -19.85 -13.79
N SER A 443 -1.72 -18.95 -14.64
CA SER A 443 -2.13 -17.54 -14.66
C SER A 443 -3.61 -17.35 -15.02
N ASP A 444 -4.26 -18.39 -15.55
CA ASP A 444 -5.69 -18.45 -15.83
C ASP A 444 -6.53 -18.79 -14.60
N GLY A 445 -5.93 -18.91 -13.40
CA GLY A 445 -6.60 -19.23 -12.15
C GLY A 445 -6.89 -20.72 -11.96
N THR A 446 -6.36 -21.61 -12.80
CA THR A 446 -6.50 -23.06 -12.61
C THR A 446 -5.36 -23.62 -11.75
N VAL A 447 -5.65 -24.66 -10.98
CA VAL A 447 -4.67 -25.46 -10.23
C VAL A 447 -4.67 -26.85 -10.86
N ARG A 448 -3.54 -27.31 -11.41
CA ARG A 448 -3.49 -28.50 -12.28
C ARG A 448 -2.51 -29.55 -11.79
N ALA A 449 -2.91 -30.82 -11.77
CA ALA A 449 -2.03 -31.95 -11.52
C ALA A 449 -2.40 -33.10 -12.45
N LEU A 450 -1.41 -33.87 -12.90
CA LEU A 450 -1.61 -35.06 -13.76
C LEU A 450 -2.49 -34.80 -15.00
N GLY A 451 -2.40 -33.59 -15.57
CA GLY A 451 -3.20 -33.17 -16.74
C GLY A 451 -4.66 -32.83 -16.44
N LYS A 452 -5.05 -32.75 -15.17
CA LYS A 452 -6.41 -32.44 -14.68
C LYS A 452 -6.43 -31.15 -13.88
N CYS A 453 -7.61 -30.58 -13.69
CA CYS A 453 -7.85 -29.36 -12.91
C CYS A 453 -8.46 -29.70 -11.54
N LEU A 454 -8.06 -28.97 -10.49
CA LEU A 454 -8.73 -28.93 -9.19
C LEU A 454 -10.12 -28.33 -9.39
N ASP A 455 -11.16 -29.11 -9.17
CA ASP A 455 -12.51 -28.85 -9.64
C ASP A 455 -13.52 -29.03 -8.51
N VAL A 456 -14.42 -28.06 -8.38
CA VAL A 456 -15.56 -28.11 -7.47
C VAL A 456 -16.64 -28.99 -8.07
N ALA A 457 -16.96 -30.10 -7.39
CA ALA A 457 -17.84 -31.12 -7.91
C ALA A 457 -19.17 -30.55 -8.41
N ARG A 458 -19.43 -30.74 -9.70
CA ARG A 458 -20.67 -30.32 -10.38
C ARG A 458 -20.99 -28.83 -10.21
N SER A 459 -19.97 -27.97 -10.04
CA SER A 459 -20.14 -26.54 -9.78
C SER A 459 -20.98 -26.22 -8.53
N GLY A 460 -21.00 -27.13 -7.55
CA GLY A 460 -21.77 -26.94 -6.30
C GLY A 460 -21.28 -25.72 -5.50
N THR A 461 -22.19 -25.10 -4.76
CA THR A 461 -21.92 -23.91 -3.94
C THR A 461 -22.24 -24.09 -2.46
N ALA A 462 -22.63 -25.29 -2.03
CA ALA A 462 -22.95 -25.61 -0.64
C ALA A 462 -21.69 -26.00 0.16
N ASP A 463 -21.73 -25.80 1.48
CA ASP A 463 -20.73 -26.38 2.39
C ASP A 463 -20.76 -27.91 2.29
N GLY A 464 -19.58 -28.53 2.28
CA GLY A 464 -19.43 -29.97 2.08
C GLY A 464 -19.41 -30.40 0.61
N THR A 465 -19.48 -29.48 -0.35
CA THR A 465 -19.31 -29.83 -1.78
C THR A 465 -17.91 -30.42 -1.98
N VAL A 466 -17.83 -31.61 -2.56
CA VAL A 466 -16.56 -32.30 -2.84
C VAL A 466 -15.66 -31.47 -3.76
N VAL A 467 -14.36 -31.47 -3.50
CA VAL A 467 -13.34 -30.97 -4.44
C VAL A 467 -12.54 -32.16 -4.96
N TRP A 468 -12.54 -32.36 -6.27
CA TRP A 468 -11.92 -33.48 -6.96
C TRP A 468 -10.99 -33.00 -8.08
N ILE A 469 -10.36 -33.92 -8.80
CA ILE A 469 -9.77 -33.60 -10.10
C ILE A 469 -10.76 -33.89 -11.24
N TYR A 470 -10.77 -33.03 -12.25
CA TYR A 470 -11.59 -33.22 -13.45
C TYR A 470 -10.88 -32.71 -14.70
N THR A 471 -11.26 -33.23 -15.86
CA THR A 471 -10.80 -32.73 -17.16
C THR A 471 -11.00 -31.21 -17.24
N CYS A 472 -9.94 -30.47 -17.54
CA CYS A 472 -10.01 -29.01 -17.61
C CYS A 472 -11.02 -28.57 -18.69
N ASN A 473 -12.09 -27.90 -18.27
CA ASN A 473 -13.27 -27.55 -19.09
C ASN A 473 -13.55 -26.04 -19.11
N GLY A 474 -12.73 -25.24 -18.41
CA GLY A 474 -12.79 -23.77 -18.45
C GLY A 474 -13.91 -23.15 -17.61
N THR A 475 -14.70 -23.95 -16.89
CA THR A 475 -15.78 -23.44 -16.01
C THR A 475 -15.23 -22.77 -14.75
N GLY A 476 -16.07 -21.98 -14.07
CA GLY A 476 -15.71 -21.34 -12.80
C GLY A 476 -15.46 -22.32 -11.65
N ALA A 477 -15.93 -23.58 -11.77
CA ALA A 477 -15.64 -24.65 -10.82
C ALA A 477 -14.15 -25.01 -10.76
N GLN A 478 -13.38 -24.64 -11.79
CA GLN A 478 -11.94 -24.93 -11.91
C GLN A 478 -11.08 -23.70 -11.62
N LYS A 479 -11.69 -22.60 -11.18
CA LYS A 479 -10.99 -21.34 -10.89
C LYS A 479 -10.74 -21.22 -9.39
N TRP A 480 -9.54 -20.80 -9.04
CA TRP A 480 -9.08 -20.63 -7.68
C TRP A 480 -8.33 -19.30 -7.55
N VAL A 481 -8.48 -18.71 -6.37
CA VAL A 481 -7.93 -17.42 -5.94
C VAL A 481 -7.28 -17.68 -4.60
N TYR A 482 -6.06 -17.19 -4.39
CA TYR A 482 -5.34 -17.38 -3.13
C TYR A 482 -5.27 -16.07 -2.37
N ASP A 483 -5.83 -16.04 -1.17
CA ASP A 483 -5.68 -14.94 -0.24
C ASP A 483 -4.43 -15.18 0.62
N SER A 484 -3.37 -14.42 0.36
CA SER A 484 -2.11 -14.53 1.13
C SER A 484 -2.22 -14.03 2.56
N GLY A 485 -3.20 -13.17 2.87
CA GLY A 485 -3.42 -12.67 4.23
C GLY A 485 -4.06 -13.72 5.15
N THR A 486 -4.96 -14.54 4.60
CA THR A 486 -5.60 -15.65 5.34
C THR A 486 -5.02 -17.03 5.01
N GLN A 487 -4.11 -17.10 4.03
CA GLN A 487 -3.58 -18.32 3.43
C GLN A 487 -4.66 -19.22 2.80
N ALA A 488 -5.80 -18.64 2.39
CA ALA A 488 -6.95 -19.40 1.91
C ALA A 488 -6.95 -19.55 0.38
N LEU A 489 -7.24 -20.77 -0.11
CA LEU A 489 -7.57 -21.01 -1.52
C LEU A 489 -9.10 -20.95 -1.69
N ARG A 490 -9.61 -19.92 -2.37
CA ARG A 490 -11.03 -19.66 -2.58
C ARG A 490 -11.45 -19.98 -4.01
N ASN A 491 -12.58 -20.65 -4.18
CA ASN A 491 -13.24 -20.75 -5.48
C ASN A 491 -14.15 -19.53 -5.70
N PRO A 492 -13.90 -18.68 -6.72
CA PRO A 492 -14.67 -17.45 -6.91
C PRO A 492 -16.15 -17.67 -7.23
N GLN A 493 -16.50 -18.77 -7.91
CA GLN A 493 -17.88 -19.08 -8.30
C GLN A 493 -18.76 -19.43 -7.09
N SER A 494 -18.26 -20.25 -6.16
CA SER A 494 -18.98 -20.61 -4.94
C SER A 494 -18.80 -19.58 -3.81
N GLY A 495 -17.71 -18.81 -3.88
CA GLY A 495 -17.28 -17.90 -2.82
C GLY A 495 -16.70 -18.57 -1.59
N LYS A 496 -16.48 -19.90 -1.62
CA LYS A 496 -16.04 -20.74 -0.50
C LYS A 496 -14.57 -21.15 -0.61
N CYS A 497 -14.00 -21.60 0.50
CA CYS A 497 -12.60 -21.96 0.64
C CYS A 497 -12.38 -23.47 0.49
N LEU A 498 -11.22 -23.85 -0.04
CA LEU A 498 -10.70 -25.21 -0.01
C LEU A 498 -10.41 -25.57 1.45
N ASP A 499 -11.01 -26.67 1.91
CA ASP A 499 -11.10 -27.03 3.31
C ASP A 499 -10.75 -28.51 3.50
N ALA A 500 -9.91 -28.80 4.50
CA ALA A 500 -9.65 -30.17 4.95
C ALA A 500 -10.85 -30.67 5.78
N GLN A 501 -11.57 -31.66 5.24
CA GLN A 501 -12.83 -32.14 5.79
C GLN A 501 -12.66 -32.65 7.23
N GLY A 502 -13.51 -32.16 8.14
CA GLY A 502 -13.47 -32.51 9.56
C GLY A 502 -12.60 -31.57 10.41
N GLY A 503 -11.88 -30.62 9.81
CA GLY A 503 -11.11 -29.62 10.54
C GLY A 503 -9.75 -30.13 11.05
N ALA A 504 -9.17 -29.39 12.01
CA ALA A 504 -7.94 -29.77 12.69
C ALA A 504 -8.20 -30.76 13.86
N PRO A 505 -7.22 -31.61 14.25
CA PRO A 505 -5.87 -31.71 13.70
C PRO A 505 -5.83 -32.35 12.32
N LEU A 506 -4.97 -31.84 11.45
CA LEU A 506 -4.81 -32.37 10.10
C LEU A 506 -4.08 -33.71 10.12
N HIS A 507 -4.48 -34.64 9.26
CA HIS A 507 -3.87 -35.98 9.18
C HIS A 507 -3.81 -36.53 7.76
N ASP A 508 -2.95 -37.54 7.57
CA ASP A 508 -2.80 -38.26 6.31
C ASP A 508 -4.12 -38.91 5.87
N GLY A 509 -4.45 -38.86 4.58
CA GLY A 509 -5.67 -39.40 3.98
C GLY A 509 -6.92 -38.54 4.15
N GLN A 510 -6.84 -37.38 4.83
CA GLN A 510 -7.96 -36.47 5.03
C GLN A 510 -8.45 -35.90 3.70
N LYS A 511 -9.76 -35.96 3.41
CA LYS A 511 -10.33 -35.47 2.15
C LYS A 511 -10.53 -33.95 2.15
N VAL A 512 -10.59 -33.35 0.97
CA VAL A 512 -10.89 -31.91 0.83
C VAL A 512 -12.30 -31.64 0.26
N GLN A 513 -12.84 -30.49 0.65
CA GLN A 513 -14.18 -30.02 0.31
C GLN A 513 -14.21 -28.49 0.15
N LEU A 514 -15.34 -27.95 -0.30
CA LEU A 514 -15.67 -26.54 -0.11
C LEU A 514 -16.31 -26.34 1.25
N TRP A 515 -15.88 -25.29 1.93
CA TRP A 515 -16.51 -24.84 3.16
C TRP A 515 -16.50 -23.31 3.25
N THR A 516 -17.45 -22.76 4.00
CA THR A 516 -17.49 -21.34 4.34
C THR A 516 -16.13 -20.93 4.89
N CYS A 517 -15.55 -19.88 4.31
CA CYS A 517 -14.24 -19.38 4.71
C CYS A 517 -14.28 -18.96 6.19
N ASN A 518 -13.50 -19.63 7.04
CA ASN A 518 -13.53 -19.49 8.50
C ASN A 518 -12.13 -19.31 9.12
N GLN A 519 -11.08 -19.23 8.30
CA GLN A 519 -9.70 -18.93 8.69
C GLN A 519 -9.05 -19.94 9.67
N THR A 520 -9.68 -21.11 9.82
CA THR A 520 -9.13 -22.23 10.59
C THR A 520 -7.92 -22.85 9.89
N GLU A 521 -7.12 -23.63 10.62
CA GLU A 521 -5.95 -24.33 10.07
C GLU A 521 -6.30 -25.22 8.87
N ALA A 522 -7.50 -25.81 8.86
CA ALA A 522 -8.01 -26.64 7.77
C ALA A 522 -8.19 -25.90 6.43
N GLN A 523 -8.08 -24.57 6.42
CA GLN A 523 -8.21 -23.73 5.22
C GLN A 523 -6.93 -22.96 4.90
N ARG A 524 -5.80 -23.27 5.56
CA ARG A 524 -4.51 -22.59 5.36
C ARG A 524 -3.59 -23.41 4.48
N TRP A 525 -3.19 -22.82 3.36
CA TRP A 525 -2.41 -23.45 2.31
C TRP A 525 -1.14 -22.62 2.04
N SER A 526 -0.02 -23.29 1.77
CA SER A 526 1.24 -22.64 1.34
C SER A 526 1.81 -23.32 0.10
N PHE A 527 2.73 -22.66 -0.61
CA PHE A 527 3.24 -23.10 -1.92
C PHE A 527 4.74 -23.36 -1.91
#